data_AF-A0A088RR46-F1
#
_entry.id   AF-A0A088RR46-F1
#
_cell.length_a   1.000
_cell.length_b   1.000
_cell.length_c   1.000
_cell.angle_alpha   90.00
_cell.angle_beta   90.00
_cell.angle_gamma   90.00
#
_symmetry.space_group_name_H-M   'P 1'
#
loop_
_entity.id
_entity.type
_entity.pdbx_description
1 polymer ?
#
loop_
_entity_poly.entity_id
_entity_poly.type
_entity_poly.pdbx_seq_one_letter_code
_entity_poly.pdbx_strand_id
1 'polypeptide(L)'
;MEHSKTASELQQEHSDELFARQLQAQLNNPGDGADCAPTGSGPLVSVQEAADAALARQLQEEINRQEAAAGAGTPTAGAADMVPVECPACTFVNYIKPSSPLKHWKCVQCREPLKEKVPHSNHSTHKDLVECKVCHSFNKLPSKKSDAVLCGGCYQELGSTLNTAPLVDSTANQRTVQLRCGQCNVINAVTIGVDVKKLEFICGGCGVLNTMVLD
;
A
#
# COMPACT_ATOMS: atom_id res chain seq x y z
N MET A 1 8.82 -49.32 -7.88
CA MET A 1 9.99 -48.55 -8.33
C MET A 1 10.54 -47.87 -7.10
N GLU A 2 11.65 -48.37 -6.56
CA GLU A 2 12.33 -47.75 -5.43
C GLU A 2 12.97 -46.45 -5.91
N HIS A 3 12.59 -45.32 -5.34
CA HIS A 3 13.17 -44.03 -5.68
C HIS A 3 14.59 -43.97 -5.09
N SER A 4 15.61 -44.14 -5.94
CA SER A 4 17.00 -43.90 -5.54
C SER A 4 17.19 -42.42 -5.25
N LYS A 5 17.58 -42.09 -4.02
CA LYS A 5 17.88 -40.71 -3.61
C LYS A 5 18.96 -40.12 -4.53
N THR A 6 18.76 -38.88 -4.94
CA THR A 6 19.73 -38.11 -5.72
C THR A 6 20.94 -37.75 -4.85
N ALA A 7 22.08 -37.45 -5.48
CA ALA A 7 23.29 -37.03 -4.77
C ALA A 7 23.05 -35.77 -3.92
N SER A 8 22.17 -34.86 -4.37
CA SER A 8 21.80 -33.66 -3.62
C SER A 8 21.00 -33.99 -2.36
N GLU A 9 20.08 -34.95 -2.43
CA GLU A 9 19.29 -35.39 -1.27
C GLU A 9 20.17 -36.10 -0.23
N LEU A 10 21.13 -36.92 -0.68
CA LEU A 10 22.10 -37.58 0.22
C LEU A 10 23.02 -36.56 0.90
N GLN A 11 23.46 -35.53 0.17
CA GLN A 11 24.30 -34.48 0.74
C GLN A 11 23.53 -33.61 1.74
N GLN A 12 22.25 -33.35 1.48
CA GLN A 12 21.39 -32.61 2.38
C GLN A 12 21.09 -33.41 3.65
N GLU A 13 20.76 -34.70 3.54
CA GLU A 13 20.52 -35.57 4.69
C GLU A 13 21.74 -35.68 5.60
N HIS A 14 22.95 -35.76 5.02
CA HIS A 14 24.19 -35.73 5.79
C HIS A 14 24.43 -34.39 6.49
N SER A 15 24.09 -33.27 5.84
CA SER A 15 24.18 -31.93 6.45
C SER A 15 23.21 -31.77 7.62
N ASP A 16 21.98 -32.24 7.46
CA ASP A 16 20.93 -32.17 8.48
C ASP A 16 21.28 -33.05 9.69
N GLU A 17 21.85 -34.24 9.46
CA GLU A 17 22.31 -35.12 10.54
C GLU A 17 23.43 -34.47 11.38
N LEU A 18 24.41 -33.83 10.73
CA LEU A 18 25.49 -33.14 11.43
C LEU A 18 24.98 -31.98 12.26
N PHE A 19 24.04 -31.19 11.72
CA PHE A 19 23.42 -30.08 12.44
C PHE A 19 22.64 -30.58 13.66
N ALA A 20 21.84 -31.64 13.50
CA ALA A 20 21.08 -32.23 14.60
C ALA A 20 21.99 -32.74 15.72
N ARG A 21 23.10 -33.40 15.39
CA ARG A 21 24.10 -33.86 16.38
C ARG A 21 24.76 -32.69 17.10
N GLN A 22 25.09 -31.61 16.39
CA GLN A 22 25.68 -30.42 16.98
C GLN A 22 24.71 -29.70 17.93
N LEU A 23 23.45 -29.56 17.53
CA LEU A 23 22.39 -28.99 18.36
C LEU A 23 22.19 -29.83 19.63
N GLN A 24 22.17 -31.16 19.49
CA GLN A 24 22.02 -32.07 20.62
C GLN A 24 23.22 -32.02 21.57
N ALA A 25 24.44 -31.85 21.06
CA ALA A 25 25.63 -31.65 21.89
C ALA A 25 25.56 -30.34 22.70
N GLN A 26 25.05 -29.25 22.11
CA GLN A 26 24.85 -27.97 22.82
C GLN A 26 23.77 -28.08 23.91
N LEU A 27 22.68 -28.80 23.64
CA LEU A 27 21.61 -28.99 24.63
C LEU A 27 22.02 -29.89 25.79
N ASN A 28 22.92 -30.85 25.56
CA ASN A 28 23.34 -31.82 26.56
C ASN A 28 24.47 -31.33 27.50
N ASN A 29 25.17 -30.24 27.17
CA ASN A 29 26.19 -29.63 28.03
C ASN A 29 25.92 -28.13 28.24
N PRO A 30 24.96 -27.76 29.10
CA PRO A 30 24.61 -26.35 29.34
C PRO A 30 25.54 -25.65 30.34
N GLY A 31 26.77 -26.14 30.55
CA GLY A 31 27.63 -25.66 31.63
C GLY A 31 29.12 -25.80 31.35
N ASP A 32 29.67 -24.83 30.63
CA ASP A 32 30.81 -24.07 31.15
C ASP A 32 30.79 -22.67 30.51
N GLY A 33 30.53 -21.66 31.33
CA GLY A 33 30.49 -20.28 30.90
C GLY A 33 31.90 -19.74 30.71
N ALA A 34 32.26 -19.41 29.48
CA ALA A 34 33.20 -18.34 29.16
C ALA A 34 32.98 -17.91 27.69
N ASP A 35 32.88 -16.59 27.52
CA ASP A 35 32.87 -15.86 26.25
C ASP A 35 31.64 -15.98 25.36
N CYS A 36 30.76 -14.99 25.54
CA CYS A 36 30.00 -14.39 24.46
C CYS A 36 30.92 -13.97 23.30
N ALA A 37 31.20 -14.89 22.40
CA ALA A 37 31.53 -14.61 21.02
C ALA A 37 30.89 -15.69 20.16
N PRO A 38 30.12 -15.37 19.11
CA PRO A 38 29.75 -16.37 18.13
C PRO A 38 31.00 -16.68 17.30
N THR A 39 31.93 -17.48 17.83
CA THR A 39 32.98 -18.14 17.04
C THR A 39 32.38 -19.35 16.34
N GLY A 40 31.45 -19.05 15.43
CA GLY A 40 30.88 -19.95 14.44
C GLY A 40 31.10 -19.41 13.04
N SER A 41 32.28 -18.80 12.78
CA SER A 41 32.73 -18.40 11.44
C SER A 41 33.11 -19.65 10.63
N GLY A 42 32.16 -20.58 10.46
CA GLY A 42 32.31 -21.71 9.57
C GLY A 42 32.26 -21.23 8.11
N PRO A 43 33.03 -21.85 7.18
CA PRO A 43 33.00 -21.51 5.76
C PRO A 43 31.59 -21.53 5.14
N LEU A 44 30.65 -22.27 5.73
CA LEU A 44 29.28 -22.37 5.28
C LEU A 44 28.40 -21.18 5.71
N VAL A 45 28.62 -20.63 6.91
CA VAL A 45 27.88 -19.45 7.42
C VAL A 45 28.31 -18.19 6.66
N SER A 46 29.60 -18.04 6.38
CA SER A 46 30.11 -16.90 5.61
C SER A 46 29.72 -16.95 4.12
N VAL A 47 29.56 -18.15 3.55
CA VAL A 47 29.04 -18.31 2.18
C VAL A 47 27.55 -17.99 2.12
N GLN A 48 26.76 -18.43 3.11
CA GLN A 48 25.34 -18.08 3.22
C GLN A 48 25.16 -16.57 3.40
N GLU A 49 25.91 -15.97 4.33
CA GLU A 49 25.85 -14.52 4.60
C GLU A 49 26.30 -13.70 3.37
N ALA A 50 27.31 -14.17 2.62
CA ALA A 50 27.72 -13.54 1.37
C ALA A 50 26.67 -13.68 0.26
N ALA A 51 25.98 -14.82 0.17
CA ALA A 51 24.89 -15.04 -0.77
C ALA A 51 23.68 -14.17 -0.44
N ASP A 52 23.30 -14.08 0.83
CA ASP A 52 22.22 -13.23 1.33
C ASP A 52 22.54 -11.75 1.12
N ALA A 53 23.79 -11.33 1.38
CA ALA A 53 24.24 -9.97 1.12
C ALA A 53 24.33 -9.63 -0.39
N ALA A 54 24.62 -10.61 -1.24
CA ALA A 54 24.55 -10.44 -2.69
C ALA A 54 23.10 -10.29 -3.16
N LEU A 55 22.20 -11.14 -2.66
CA LEU A 55 20.77 -11.08 -2.96
C LEU A 55 20.13 -9.77 -2.48
N ALA A 56 20.45 -9.34 -1.26
CA ALA A 56 19.96 -8.07 -0.71
C ALA A 56 20.41 -6.87 -1.56
N ARG A 57 21.68 -6.87 -2.03
CA ARG A 57 22.17 -5.83 -2.94
C ARG A 57 21.46 -5.86 -4.29
N GLN A 58 21.25 -7.05 -4.86
CA GLN A 58 20.52 -7.20 -6.12
C GLN A 58 19.07 -6.70 -6.00
N LEU A 59 18.39 -7.01 -4.90
CA LEU A 59 17.05 -6.52 -4.62
C LEU A 59 17.03 -5.01 -4.44
N GLN A 60 18.00 -4.44 -3.71
CA GLN A 60 18.12 -3.00 -3.55
C GLN A 60 18.40 -2.29 -4.88
N GLU A 61 19.23 -2.87 -5.75
CA GLU A 61 19.49 -2.33 -7.09
C GLU A 61 18.25 -2.41 -7.99
N GLU A 62 17.46 -3.47 -7.88
CA GLU A 62 16.20 -3.60 -8.62
C GLU A 62 15.15 -2.61 -8.11
N ILE A 63 15.06 -2.41 -6.80
CA ILE A 63 14.23 -1.35 -6.19
C ILE A 63 14.71 0.01 -6.68
N ASN A 64 16.01 0.32 -6.59
CA ASN A 64 16.55 1.59 -7.05
C ASN A 64 16.35 1.79 -8.55
N ARG A 65 16.38 0.72 -9.37
CA ARG A 65 16.10 0.79 -10.80
C ARG A 65 14.62 1.03 -11.07
N GLN A 66 13.73 0.40 -10.32
CA GLN A 66 12.28 0.64 -10.40
C GLN A 66 11.92 2.04 -9.89
N GLU A 67 12.57 2.51 -8.83
CA GLU A 67 12.44 3.86 -8.28
C GLU A 67 13.06 4.91 -9.21
N ALA A 68 14.18 4.63 -9.89
CA ALA A 68 14.74 5.51 -10.91
C ALA A 68 13.89 5.53 -12.18
N ALA A 69 13.28 4.40 -12.56
CA ALA A 69 12.28 4.34 -13.62
C ALA A 69 10.97 5.06 -13.23
N ALA A 70 10.59 5.03 -11.96
CA ALA A 70 9.47 5.80 -11.41
C ALA A 70 9.81 7.28 -11.20
N GLY A 71 11.08 7.62 -10.93
CA GLY A 71 11.64 8.96 -10.77
C GLY A 71 11.93 9.68 -12.10
N ALA A 72 12.13 8.92 -13.17
CA ALA A 72 11.95 9.38 -14.56
C ALA A 72 10.47 9.66 -14.90
N GLY A 73 9.55 9.50 -13.94
CA GLY A 73 8.18 9.95 -13.95
C GLY A 73 7.99 11.33 -13.32
N THR A 74 8.97 12.23 -13.39
CA THR A 74 8.60 13.65 -13.45
C THR A 74 7.96 13.83 -14.83
N PRO A 75 6.66 14.16 -14.97
CA PRO A 75 6.03 14.26 -16.28
C PRO A 75 6.40 15.60 -16.94
N THR A 76 7.69 15.86 -17.08
CA THR A 76 8.22 16.96 -17.88
C THR A 76 8.54 16.40 -19.26
N ALA A 77 7.73 16.80 -20.25
CA ALA A 77 7.87 16.55 -21.70
C ALA A 77 7.06 15.39 -22.35
N GLY A 78 5.99 14.88 -21.72
CA GLY A 78 5.01 14.00 -22.37
C GLY A 78 3.53 14.19 -21.99
N ALA A 79 3.24 15.06 -21.02
CA ALA A 79 1.90 15.24 -20.42
C ALA A 79 0.91 16.10 -21.23
N ALA A 80 1.23 16.45 -22.48
CA ALA A 80 0.44 17.40 -23.25
C ALA A 80 -0.95 16.86 -23.69
N ASP A 81 -1.22 15.57 -23.49
CA ASP A 81 -2.38 14.91 -24.10
C ASP A 81 -3.14 13.98 -23.14
N MET A 82 -2.95 14.10 -21.82
CA MET A 82 -3.76 13.36 -20.85
C MET A 82 -4.78 14.28 -20.19
N VAL A 83 -6.06 13.90 -20.28
CA VAL A 83 -7.17 14.65 -19.70
C VAL A 83 -7.55 14.02 -18.37
N PRO A 84 -7.63 14.79 -17.27
CA PRO A 84 -8.20 14.31 -16.03
C PRO A 84 -9.72 14.10 -16.19
N VAL A 85 -10.18 12.90 -15.89
CA VAL A 85 -11.58 12.47 -15.94
C VAL A 85 -11.98 11.91 -14.59
N GLU A 86 -12.83 12.66 -13.91
CA GLU A 86 -13.40 12.29 -12.62
C GLU A 86 -14.26 11.04 -12.74
N CYS A 87 -14.16 10.13 -11.78
CA CYS A 87 -15.12 9.04 -11.69
C CYS A 87 -16.45 9.57 -11.10
N PRO A 88 -17.61 9.30 -11.72
CA PRO A 88 -18.89 9.67 -11.13
C PRO A 88 -19.28 8.81 -9.92
N ALA A 89 -18.63 7.65 -9.76
CA ALA A 89 -18.99 6.66 -8.76
C ALA A 89 -18.00 6.58 -7.60
N CYS A 90 -16.78 7.11 -7.70
CA CYS A 90 -15.81 7.08 -6.60
C CYS A 90 -15.02 8.39 -6.56
N THR A 91 -14.22 8.61 -5.52
CA THR A 91 -13.44 9.85 -5.38
C THR A 91 -12.23 9.91 -6.32
N PHE A 92 -11.88 8.82 -7.01
CA PHE A 92 -10.69 8.73 -7.86
C PHE A 92 -10.81 9.53 -9.17
N VAL A 93 -9.70 10.18 -9.57
CA VAL A 93 -9.56 10.86 -10.86
C VAL A 93 -8.66 10.05 -11.80
N ASN A 94 -9.15 9.77 -13.00
CA ASN A 94 -8.45 9.03 -14.04
C ASN A 94 -7.73 9.99 -14.98
N TYR A 95 -6.60 9.59 -15.55
CA TYR A 95 -5.89 10.35 -16.58
C TYR A 95 -5.94 9.58 -17.89
N ILE A 96 -6.60 10.15 -18.90
CA ILE A 96 -6.94 9.42 -20.13
C ILE A 96 -6.42 10.16 -21.34
N LYS A 97 -5.84 9.40 -22.28
CA LYS A 97 -5.43 9.92 -23.58
C LYS A 97 -6.64 9.98 -24.53
N PRO A 98 -6.99 11.15 -25.10
CA PRO A 98 -8.19 11.33 -25.92
C PRO A 98 -8.11 10.69 -27.32
N SER A 99 -7.03 9.98 -27.66
CA SER A 99 -6.75 9.47 -29.02
C SER A 99 -7.63 8.29 -29.48
N SER A 100 -8.61 7.82 -28.70
CA SER A 100 -9.46 6.70 -29.10
C SER A 100 -10.94 7.11 -29.26
N PRO A 101 -11.41 7.35 -30.50
CA PRO A 101 -12.76 7.88 -30.76
C PRO A 101 -13.93 6.91 -30.51
N LEU A 102 -13.72 5.79 -29.81
CA LEU A 102 -14.74 4.73 -29.65
C LEU A 102 -14.70 3.94 -28.33
N LYS A 103 -13.97 4.38 -27.31
CA LYS A 103 -13.87 3.62 -26.05
C LYS A 103 -14.69 4.26 -24.95
N HIS A 104 -15.72 3.54 -24.51
CA HIS A 104 -16.34 3.73 -23.20
C HIS A 104 -15.26 3.62 -22.13
N TRP A 105 -14.78 4.76 -21.65
CA TRP A 105 -13.75 4.78 -20.62
C TRP A 105 -14.34 4.25 -19.31
N LYS A 106 -13.54 3.49 -18.56
CA LYS A 106 -13.92 2.95 -17.25
C LYS A 106 -12.93 3.44 -16.22
N CYS A 107 -13.40 3.68 -15.01
CA CYS A 107 -12.53 4.01 -13.90
C CYS A 107 -11.57 2.84 -13.64
N VAL A 108 -10.29 3.13 -13.46
CA VAL A 108 -9.31 2.09 -13.15
C VAL A 108 -9.58 1.43 -11.78
N GLN A 109 -10.14 2.19 -10.84
CA GLN A 109 -10.40 1.72 -9.48
C GLN A 109 -11.71 0.94 -9.36
N CYS A 110 -12.85 1.60 -9.63
CA CYS A 110 -14.16 0.97 -9.43
C CYS A 110 -14.76 0.34 -10.69
N ARG A 111 -14.08 0.44 -11.85
CA ARG A 111 -14.54 -0.09 -13.15
C ARG A 111 -15.84 0.50 -13.70
N GLU A 112 -16.44 1.46 -13.00
CA GLU A 112 -17.62 2.18 -13.45
C GLU A 112 -17.34 3.00 -14.71
N PRO A 113 -18.31 3.13 -15.63
CA PRO A 113 -18.18 3.96 -16.81
C PRO A 113 -17.88 5.42 -16.43
N LEU A 114 -16.88 5.99 -17.09
CA LEU A 114 -16.58 7.41 -17.01
C LEU A 114 -17.44 8.14 -18.03
N LYS A 115 -18.03 9.26 -17.62
CA LYS A 115 -18.81 10.09 -18.54
C LYS A 115 -17.85 10.69 -19.56
N GLU A 116 -18.15 10.47 -20.84
CA GLU A 116 -17.45 11.12 -21.94
C GLU A 116 -17.58 12.63 -21.75
N LYS A 117 -16.46 13.35 -21.66
CA LYS A 117 -16.51 14.81 -21.58
C LYS A 117 -17.06 15.30 -22.91
N VAL A 118 -18.32 15.76 -22.89
CA VAL A 118 -18.86 16.64 -23.94
C VAL A 118 -17.83 17.76 -24.15
N PRO A 119 -17.47 18.09 -25.40
CA PRO A 119 -16.53 19.18 -25.64
C PRO A 119 -17.19 20.44 -25.09
N HIS A 120 -16.48 21.15 -24.22
CA HIS A 120 -16.87 22.43 -23.63
C HIS A 120 -17.67 22.32 -22.33
N SER A 121 -16.99 22.00 -21.23
CA SER A 121 -17.29 22.67 -19.97
C SER A 121 -15.99 22.87 -19.20
N ASN A 122 -15.56 24.13 -19.25
CA ASN A 122 -14.67 24.86 -18.38
C ASN A 122 -13.96 24.06 -17.27
N HIS A 123 -12.63 24.01 -17.38
CA HIS A 123 -11.68 23.98 -16.27
C HIS A 123 -12.20 23.35 -14.98
N SER A 124 -12.09 22.02 -14.87
CA SER A 124 -11.78 21.42 -13.57
C SER A 124 -10.39 21.94 -13.19
N THR A 125 -10.33 23.11 -12.58
CA THR A 125 -9.10 23.66 -12.03
C THR A 125 -8.56 22.63 -11.05
N HIS A 126 -7.28 22.29 -11.14
CA HIS A 126 -6.59 21.39 -10.21
C HIS A 126 -6.71 21.82 -8.72
N LYS A 127 -7.36 22.96 -8.42
CA LYS A 127 -7.58 23.51 -7.07
C LYS A 127 -8.47 22.63 -6.19
N ASP A 128 -9.35 21.81 -6.76
CA ASP A 128 -10.29 20.99 -5.98
C ASP A 128 -9.86 19.51 -5.86
N LEU A 129 -8.65 19.19 -6.34
CA LEU A 129 -8.09 17.85 -6.28
C LEU A 129 -7.12 17.73 -5.11
N VAL A 130 -7.23 16.63 -4.36
CA VAL A 130 -6.32 16.28 -3.28
C VAL A 130 -5.54 15.05 -3.69
N GLU A 131 -4.22 15.15 -3.59
CA GLU A 131 -3.33 14.00 -3.74
C GLU A 131 -3.33 13.17 -2.45
N CYS A 132 -3.59 11.87 -2.57
CA CYS A 132 -3.48 10.96 -1.45
C CYS A 132 -2.01 10.77 -1.06
N LYS A 133 -1.64 11.10 0.18
CA LYS A 133 -0.27 10.94 0.68
C LYS A 133 0.24 9.48 0.74
N VAL A 134 -0.67 8.52 0.64
CA VAL A 134 -0.35 7.09 0.77
C VAL A 134 -0.09 6.45 -0.60
N CYS A 135 -0.97 6.69 -1.57
CA CYS A 135 -0.92 6.04 -2.88
C CYS A 135 -0.72 7.02 -4.04
N HIS A 136 -0.52 8.30 -3.74
CA HIS A 136 -0.27 9.38 -4.70
C HIS A 136 -1.36 9.56 -5.77
N SER A 137 -2.55 8.99 -5.54
CA SER A 137 -3.68 9.17 -6.44
C SER A 137 -4.33 10.52 -6.23
N PHE A 138 -4.76 11.14 -7.33
CA PHE A 138 -5.58 12.34 -7.27
C PHE A 138 -7.03 11.97 -7.01
N ASN A 139 -7.61 12.66 -6.04
CA ASN A 139 -8.97 12.44 -5.59
C ASN A 139 -9.74 13.76 -5.65
N LYS A 140 -10.99 13.70 -6.11
CA LYS A 140 -11.90 14.82 -6.04
C LYS A 140 -12.58 14.85 -4.68
N LEU A 141 -12.57 16.03 -4.07
CA LEU A 141 -13.35 16.23 -2.86
C LEU A 141 -14.84 16.37 -3.20
N PRO A 142 -15.72 15.59 -2.56
CA PRO A 142 -17.16 15.73 -2.69
C PRO A 142 -17.60 17.07 -2.07
N SER A 143 -18.63 17.69 -2.65
CA SER A 143 -19.22 18.95 -2.13
C SER A 143 -20.09 18.75 -0.88
N LYS A 144 -20.37 17.51 -0.50
CA LYS A 144 -21.17 17.18 0.69
C LYS A 144 -20.30 17.31 1.94
N LYS A 145 -20.90 17.82 3.02
CA LYS A 145 -20.25 17.85 4.35
C LYS A 145 -20.15 16.42 4.89
N SER A 146 -18.99 16.08 5.43
CA SER A 146 -18.69 14.81 6.11
C SER A 146 -17.53 15.02 7.08
N ASP A 147 -17.39 14.14 8.06
CA ASP A 147 -16.26 14.14 9.01
C ASP A 147 -14.98 13.67 8.32
N ALA A 148 -15.09 12.74 7.38
CA ALA A 148 -13.96 12.18 6.64
C ALA A 148 -14.28 11.89 5.16
N VAL A 149 -13.28 12.11 4.30
CA VAL A 149 -13.31 11.73 2.88
C VAL A 149 -12.19 10.76 2.59
N LEU A 150 -12.53 9.65 1.93
CA LEU A 150 -11.63 8.53 1.71
C LEU A 150 -11.11 8.53 0.28
N CYS A 151 -9.86 8.09 0.13
CA CYS A 151 -9.18 7.92 -1.13
C CYS A 151 -9.86 6.81 -1.96
N GLY A 152 -10.14 7.08 -3.23
CA GLY A 152 -10.74 6.11 -4.13
C GLY A 152 -9.78 5.03 -4.61
N GLY A 153 -8.46 5.24 -4.42
CA GLY A 153 -7.42 4.27 -4.77
C GLY A 153 -7.04 3.32 -3.63
N CYS A 154 -6.83 3.84 -2.41
CA CYS A 154 -6.36 3.04 -1.28
C CYS A 154 -7.31 3.00 -0.08
N TYR A 155 -8.47 3.67 -0.16
CA TYR A 155 -9.50 3.70 0.88
C TYR A 155 -9.04 4.20 2.25
N GLN A 156 -7.91 4.90 2.30
CA GLN A 156 -7.46 5.65 3.48
C GLN A 156 -7.97 7.08 3.44
N GLU A 157 -8.13 7.69 4.60
CA GLU A 157 -8.52 9.09 4.74
C GLU A 157 -7.54 10.03 4.02
N LEU A 158 -8.08 10.98 3.24
CA LEU A 158 -7.28 11.95 2.47
C LEU A 158 -6.70 13.08 3.33
N GLY A 159 -7.04 13.11 4.63
CA GLY A 159 -6.60 14.07 5.63
C GLY A 159 -7.75 14.95 6.13
N SER A 160 -7.73 15.23 7.44
CA SER A 160 -8.81 15.88 8.19
C SER A 160 -8.92 17.40 8.00
N THR A 161 -8.23 18.00 7.02
CA THR A 161 -8.20 19.46 6.81
C THR A 161 -9.48 20.05 6.20
N LEU A 162 -10.59 19.30 6.19
CA LEU A 162 -11.85 19.72 5.56
C LEU A 162 -12.84 20.40 6.50
N ASN A 163 -12.60 20.45 7.81
CA ASN A 163 -13.38 21.30 8.71
C ASN A 163 -12.55 21.88 9.86
N THR A 164 -12.62 23.20 9.95
CA THR A 164 -12.14 24.07 11.04
C THR A 164 -12.96 23.80 12.31
N ALA A 165 -12.65 22.74 13.03
CA ALA A 165 -13.02 22.56 14.44
C ALA A 165 -11.73 22.29 15.22
N PRO A 166 -11.60 22.80 16.46
CA PRO A 166 -10.31 23.10 17.05
C PRO A 166 -9.44 21.84 17.08
N LEU A 167 -8.24 22.02 16.54
CA LEU A 167 -7.08 21.17 16.75
C LEU A 167 -6.96 20.91 18.26
N VAL A 168 -7.57 19.84 18.74
CA VAL A 168 -7.21 19.30 20.05
C VAL A 168 -5.87 18.62 19.80
N ASP A 169 -4.86 19.36 20.21
CA ASP A 169 -3.43 19.20 19.99
C ASP A 169 -2.85 17.94 20.66
N SER A 170 -3.42 16.79 20.33
CA SER A 170 -3.01 15.51 20.90
C SER A 170 -3.28 14.41 19.89
N THR A 171 -2.30 14.18 19.01
CA THR A 171 -2.11 12.90 18.30
C THR A 171 -2.19 11.70 19.24
N ALA A 172 -2.00 11.90 20.55
CA ALA A 172 -2.17 10.91 21.61
C ALA A 172 -3.59 10.34 21.75
N ASN A 173 -4.64 11.02 21.26
CA ASN A 173 -6.04 10.61 21.45
C ASN A 173 -6.78 10.27 20.16
N GLN A 174 -6.07 9.81 19.13
CA GLN A 174 -6.65 9.34 17.88
C GLN A 174 -6.48 7.83 17.72
N ARG A 175 -7.48 7.18 17.13
CA ARG A 175 -7.43 5.78 16.71
C ARG A 175 -7.87 5.65 15.25
N THR A 176 -7.22 4.76 14.51
CA THR A 176 -7.69 4.36 13.19
C THR A 176 -8.67 3.21 13.32
N VAL A 177 -9.86 3.38 12.74
CA VAL A 177 -10.90 2.36 12.69
C VAL A 177 -11.11 1.89 11.25
N GLN A 178 -11.33 0.59 11.08
CA GLN A 178 -11.67 -0.01 9.79
C GLN A 178 -13.17 -0.21 9.70
N LEU A 179 -13.79 0.44 8.73
CA LEU A 179 -15.25 0.50 8.58
C LEU A 179 -15.66 0.02 7.19
N ARG A 180 -16.55 -0.96 7.13
CA ARG A 180 -17.08 -1.51 5.88
C ARG A 180 -18.21 -0.63 5.36
N CYS A 181 -18.12 -0.17 4.11
CA CYS A 181 -19.21 0.57 3.50
C CYS A 181 -20.44 -0.34 3.30
N GLY A 182 -21.62 0.12 3.72
CA GLY A 182 -22.87 -0.65 3.61
C GLY A 182 -23.37 -0.85 2.17
N GLN A 183 -22.82 -0.14 1.18
CA GLN A 183 -23.24 -0.23 -0.23
C GLN A 183 -22.31 -1.09 -1.07
N CYS A 184 -21.00 -0.84 -1.02
CA CYS A 184 -20.01 -1.52 -1.87
C CYS A 184 -19.13 -2.51 -1.12
N ASN A 185 -19.33 -2.69 0.20
CA ASN A 185 -18.59 -3.62 1.04
C ASN A 185 -17.06 -3.39 1.14
N VAL A 186 -16.56 -2.29 0.59
CA VAL A 186 -15.15 -1.88 0.72
C VAL A 186 -14.85 -1.50 2.17
N ILE A 187 -13.68 -1.92 2.66
CA ILE A 187 -13.15 -1.53 3.97
C ILE A 187 -12.45 -0.18 3.83
N ASN A 188 -12.87 0.80 4.62
CA ASN A 188 -12.31 2.15 4.66
C ASN A 188 -11.57 2.31 5.98
N ALA A 189 -10.40 2.94 5.97
CA ALA A 189 -9.65 3.27 7.18
C ALA A 189 -9.84 4.75 7.51
N VAL A 190 -10.50 5.05 8.63
CA VAL A 190 -10.81 6.41 9.09
C VAL A 190 -10.11 6.67 10.42
N THR A 191 -9.50 7.85 10.57
CA THR A 191 -8.90 8.27 11.83
C THR A 191 -9.91 9.08 12.61
N ILE A 192 -10.19 8.66 13.85
CA ILE A 192 -11.17 9.31 14.72
C ILE A 192 -10.57 9.58 16.09
N GLY A 193 -11.14 10.55 16.81
CA GLY A 193 -10.86 10.70 18.24
C GLY A 193 -11.38 9.51 19.05
N VAL A 194 -10.73 9.20 20.18
CA VAL A 194 -11.12 8.09 21.07
C VAL A 194 -12.56 8.18 21.57
N ASP A 195 -13.08 9.39 21.79
CA ASP A 195 -14.43 9.63 22.34
C ASP A 195 -15.54 9.81 21.27
N VAL A 196 -15.22 9.61 19.99
CA VAL A 196 -16.18 9.76 18.89
C VAL A 196 -17.17 8.60 18.87
N LYS A 197 -18.44 8.89 19.16
CA LYS A 197 -19.55 7.89 19.17
C LYS A 197 -20.33 7.82 17.87
N LYS A 198 -20.25 8.85 17.02
CA LYS A 198 -20.94 8.90 15.73
C LYS A 198 -19.97 9.44 14.69
N LEU A 199 -19.94 8.80 13.52
CA LEU A 199 -19.07 9.16 12.41
C LEU A 199 -19.84 9.18 11.09
N GLU A 200 -19.65 10.24 10.31
CA GLU A 200 -20.16 10.38 8.95
C GLU A 200 -18.99 10.48 7.95
N PHE A 201 -18.82 9.47 7.09
CA PHE A 201 -17.71 9.43 6.14
C PHE A 201 -18.16 9.11 4.72
N ILE A 202 -17.42 9.61 3.73
CA ILE A 202 -17.70 9.34 2.31
C ILE A 202 -16.82 8.20 1.83
N CYS A 203 -17.43 7.06 1.49
CA CYS A 203 -16.68 5.87 1.08
C CYS A 203 -15.82 6.14 -0.16
N GLY A 204 -14.55 5.71 -0.12
CA GLY A 204 -13.62 5.91 -1.23
C GLY A 204 -14.05 5.12 -2.47
N GLY A 205 -14.59 3.92 -2.30
CA GLY A 205 -14.94 3.02 -3.41
C GLY A 205 -16.21 3.39 -4.16
N CYS A 206 -17.21 3.98 -3.49
CA CYS A 206 -18.52 4.29 -4.11
C CYS A 206 -19.04 5.73 -3.89
N GLY A 207 -18.28 6.59 -3.20
CA GLY A 207 -18.66 7.99 -2.97
C GLY A 207 -19.91 8.20 -2.13
N VAL A 208 -20.51 7.14 -1.57
CA VAL A 208 -21.70 7.21 -0.73
C VAL A 208 -21.33 7.67 0.68
N LEU A 209 -22.15 8.56 1.24
CA LEU A 209 -22.08 8.96 2.64
C LEU A 209 -22.57 7.80 3.52
N ASN A 210 -21.73 7.36 4.45
CA ASN A 210 -22.04 6.35 5.45
C ASN A 210 -22.12 7.02 6.82
N THR A 211 -23.08 6.62 7.62
CA THR A 211 -23.24 7.06 9.01
C THR A 211 -23.11 5.83 9.91
N MET A 212 -22.25 5.90 10.91
CA MET A 212 -22.02 4.81 11.84
C MET A 212 -22.05 5.30 13.29
N VAL A 213 -22.55 4.43 14.17
CA VAL A 213 -22.41 4.55 15.62
C VAL A 213 -21.23 3.66 16.02
N LEU A 214 -20.33 4.22 16.83
CA LEU A 214 -19.13 3.57 17.30
C LEU A 214 -19.30 3.27 18.78
N ASP A 215 -19.05 2.02 19.16
CA ASP A 215 -19.06 1.56 20.55
C ASP A 215 -17.77 1.95 21.30
#